data_AF-A0A8C0V5H9-F1
#
_entry.id   AF-A0A8C0V5H9-F1
#
_cell.length_a   1.000
_cell.length_b   1.000
_cell.length_c   1.000
_cell.angle_alpha   90.00
_cell.angle_beta   90.00
_cell.angle_gamma   90.00
#
_symmetry.space_group_name_H-M   'P 1'
#
loop_
_entity.id
_entity.type
_entity.pdbx_description
1 polymer ?
#
loop_
_entity_poly.entity_id
_entity_poly.type
_entity_poly.pdbx_seq_one_letter_code
_entity_poly.pdbx_strand_id
1 'polypeptide(L)'
;MDNIHIAYEKFLPLKTMLGPRYDEQVAEENRFHPSMLSNYLKSLKVKMGLLVDLTNTSRFYDKNDIEKEGIKYIKLQCKGHGECPTPENTETFIRVCERFSDKNPSELIGVHCTHGFNRTGFLICAFLVEKLDWSIEDAVATFAQARPPGIYKGDYLKELFRRYGDEDDAPAPPELPEWCFDEDEEEDDDNGKTGGPESEPGSSSSYFGKRRKERLKLGAIFLEGITVKCVTQVTTQPKLGGIQQKCQQFCGWEGTGFPGAQPVSMDKQNIKFLEQKPYKVSWKADGTRYMMLIDGKNEVYMIDRDNSIFHVSNLEFPFRKDLRTHLTNTLLDGEMIIDKVNGQVVPRYLIYDIIKFNGQPVGDCDFNVRLACIEKEIIFPRHEKMKSGLIDKAQEPFGVRNKPFFDIYTSRKLLEGNFAREVSHEVDGLIFQPTGKYKPGRCDDILKWKPPSLNSVDFRLKITRTGGEGYVISSLFKSANKIYRSRTYAFVLISYRQIRSPSESIDLKYITA
;
A
#
# COMPACT_ATOMS: atom_id res chain seq x y z
N MET A 1 5.13 -22.75 1.07
CA MET A 1 6.46 -22.70 1.73
C MET A 1 7.46 -22.26 0.67
N ASP A 2 7.12 -21.19 -0.07
CA ASP A 2 7.62 -21.05 -1.43
C ASP A 2 8.80 -20.06 -1.44
N ASN A 3 9.91 -20.47 -2.05
CA ASN A 3 11.19 -19.73 -2.19
C ASN A 3 12.07 -19.64 -0.92
N ILE A 4 12.39 -20.78 -0.29
CA ILE A 4 13.44 -20.84 0.73
C ILE A 4 14.70 -21.48 0.10
N HIS A 5 15.72 -20.67 -0.15
CA HIS A 5 17.05 -21.13 -0.54
C HIS A 5 18.04 -20.95 0.62
N ILE A 6 19.04 -21.83 0.68
CA ILE A 6 20.11 -21.74 1.68
C ILE A 6 20.98 -20.53 1.30
N ALA A 7 21.04 -19.53 2.18
CA ALA A 7 21.96 -18.41 2.04
C ALA A 7 23.38 -18.86 2.40
N TYR A 8 24.31 -18.67 1.47
CA TYR A 8 25.73 -18.99 1.68
C TYR A 8 25.97 -20.44 2.17
N GLU A 9 25.16 -21.40 1.72
CA GLU A 9 25.28 -22.83 2.09
C GLU A 9 25.18 -23.17 3.60
N LYS A 10 24.97 -22.16 4.47
CA LYS A 10 25.00 -22.31 5.93
C LYS A 10 23.78 -21.75 6.63
N PHE A 11 23.24 -20.63 6.16
CA PHE A 11 22.10 -19.97 6.77
C PHE A 11 20.81 -20.31 6.04
N LEU A 12 19.77 -20.65 6.80
CA LEU A 12 18.42 -20.79 6.28
C LEU A 12 17.59 -19.63 6.83
N PRO A 13 17.32 -18.58 6.05
CA PRO A 13 16.41 -17.53 6.48
C PRO A 13 14.97 -18.02 6.30
N LEU A 14 14.19 -18.10 7.38
CA LEU A 14 12.79 -18.55 7.36
C LEU A 14 11.83 -17.51 7.98
N LYS A 15 10.54 -17.60 7.65
CA LYS A 15 9.48 -16.83 8.35
C LYS A 15 9.22 -17.47 9.72
N THR A 16 8.66 -16.72 10.68
CA THR A 16 8.20 -17.34 11.95
C THR A 16 7.22 -18.47 11.65
N MET A 17 7.42 -19.60 12.33
CA MET A 17 6.48 -20.71 12.35
C MET A 17 5.32 -20.38 13.29
N LEU A 18 4.13 -20.88 12.98
CA LEU A 18 2.96 -20.74 13.85
C LEU A 18 2.59 -22.12 14.38
N GLY A 19 2.28 -22.22 15.67
CA GLY A 19 1.76 -23.45 16.28
C GLY A 19 0.26 -23.66 16.01
N PRO A 20 -0.29 -24.83 16.37
CA PRO A 20 -1.68 -25.20 16.07
C PRO A 20 -2.75 -24.22 16.61
N ARG A 21 -2.39 -23.40 17.61
CA ARG A 21 -3.27 -22.38 18.20
C ARG A 21 -3.75 -21.31 17.20
N TYR A 22 -3.06 -21.16 16.06
CA TYR A 22 -3.40 -20.18 15.03
C TYR A 22 -4.10 -20.81 13.82
N ASP A 23 -4.42 -22.11 13.87
CA ASP A 23 -4.96 -22.83 12.70
C ASP A 23 -6.34 -22.31 12.28
N GLU A 24 -7.16 -21.85 13.23
CA GLU A 24 -8.46 -21.24 12.92
C GLU A 24 -8.35 -19.86 12.26
N GLN A 25 -7.23 -19.17 12.43
CA GLN A 25 -6.97 -17.83 11.89
C GLN A 25 -6.22 -17.86 10.55
N VAL A 26 -5.61 -19.00 10.20
CA VAL A 26 -4.78 -19.14 9.00
C VAL A 26 -5.33 -20.27 8.13
N ALA A 27 -5.68 -19.94 6.89
CA ALA A 27 -6.10 -20.92 5.88
C ALA A 27 -5.07 -22.05 5.73
N GLU A 28 -5.54 -23.28 5.54
CA GLU A 28 -4.72 -24.51 5.59
C GLU A 28 -3.49 -24.44 4.67
N GLU A 29 -3.67 -23.88 3.47
CA GLU A 29 -2.62 -23.69 2.46
C GLU A 29 -1.49 -22.72 2.87
N ASN A 30 -1.73 -21.87 3.88
CA ASN A 30 -0.78 -20.85 4.35
C ASN A 30 -0.13 -21.19 5.69
N ARG A 31 -0.56 -22.28 6.34
CA ARG A 31 -0.04 -22.72 7.63
C ARG A 31 1.43 -23.10 7.51
N PHE A 32 2.21 -22.79 8.56
CA PHE A 32 3.62 -23.16 8.64
C PHE A 32 4.00 -23.56 10.08
N HIS A 33 3.69 -24.80 10.45
CA HIS A 33 4.05 -25.43 11.73
C HIS A 33 5.52 -25.83 11.82
N PRO A 34 6.09 -25.92 13.04
CA PRO A 34 7.42 -26.44 13.30
C PRO A 34 7.72 -27.81 12.67
N SER A 35 6.74 -28.72 12.68
CA SER A 35 6.87 -30.06 12.08
C SER A 35 7.13 -30.01 10.56
N MET A 36 6.60 -29.00 9.86
CA MET A 36 6.84 -28.83 8.43
C MET A 36 8.28 -28.43 8.14
N LEU A 37 8.92 -27.63 9.00
CA LEU A 37 10.35 -27.31 8.87
C LEU A 37 11.19 -28.60 8.97
N SER A 38 10.93 -29.43 9.97
CA SER A 38 11.66 -30.68 10.16
C SER A 38 11.46 -31.66 8.99
N ASN A 39 10.24 -31.76 8.47
CA ASN A 39 9.95 -32.59 7.29
C ASN A 39 10.63 -32.06 6.02
N TYR A 40 10.69 -30.75 5.85
CA TYR A 40 11.39 -30.11 4.74
C TYR A 40 12.91 -30.33 4.80
N LEU A 41 13.51 -30.22 5.98
CA LEU A 41 14.94 -30.52 6.17
C LEU A 41 15.26 -31.99 5.88
N LYS A 42 14.39 -32.92 6.31
CA LYS A 42 14.51 -34.35 6.02
C LYS A 42 14.42 -34.64 4.52
N SER A 43 13.53 -33.96 3.78
CA SER A 43 13.39 -34.16 2.32
C SER A 43 14.60 -33.66 1.54
N LEU A 44 15.24 -32.59 2.00
CA LEU A 44 16.49 -32.07 1.44
C LEU A 44 17.74 -32.87 1.86
N LYS A 45 17.60 -33.82 2.79
CA LYS A 45 18.72 -34.55 3.41
C LYS A 45 19.75 -33.63 4.06
N VAL A 46 19.28 -32.51 4.61
CA VAL A 46 20.13 -31.53 5.31
C VAL A 46 19.75 -31.47 6.78
N LYS A 47 20.73 -31.37 7.67
CA LYS A 47 20.51 -31.24 9.11
C LYS A 47 20.65 -29.78 9.53
N MET A 48 19.63 -29.26 10.21
CA MET A 48 19.74 -28.00 10.96
C MET A 48 20.12 -28.35 12.40
N GLY A 49 21.09 -27.63 12.97
CA GLY A 49 21.47 -27.85 14.38
C GLY A 49 21.28 -26.64 15.28
N LEU A 50 21.00 -25.46 14.70
CA LEU A 50 20.72 -24.25 15.45
C LEU A 50 19.56 -23.49 14.80
N LEU A 51 18.60 -23.06 15.61
CA LEU A 51 17.56 -22.10 15.23
C LEU A 51 17.68 -20.85 16.11
N VAL A 52 17.86 -19.70 15.47
CA VAL A 52 17.93 -18.38 16.11
C VAL A 52 16.61 -17.64 15.91
N ASP A 53 15.92 -17.39 17.02
CA ASP A 53 14.67 -16.65 17.07
C ASP A 53 14.93 -15.20 17.51
N LEU A 54 14.68 -14.27 16.59
CA LEU A 54 14.87 -12.82 16.76
C LEU A 54 13.60 -12.09 17.23
N THR A 55 12.51 -12.82 17.47
CA THR A 55 11.24 -12.22 17.91
C THR A 55 11.28 -11.84 19.39
N ASN A 56 10.55 -10.77 19.74
CA ASN A 56 10.44 -10.31 21.14
C ASN A 56 9.31 -11.02 21.91
N THR A 57 8.74 -12.09 21.36
CA THR A 57 7.63 -12.83 21.97
C THR A 57 7.85 -14.34 21.83
N SER A 58 7.31 -15.14 22.73
CA SER A 58 7.32 -16.60 22.68
C SER A 58 5.94 -17.19 22.35
N ARG A 59 5.01 -16.36 21.84
CA ARG A 59 3.62 -16.79 21.59
C ARG A 59 3.43 -17.66 20.35
N PHE A 60 4.32 -17.55 19.37
CA PHE A 60 4.11 -18.09 18.03
C PHE A 60 4.15 -19.62 17.95
N TYR A 61 5.10 -20.26 18.64
CA TYR A 61 5.23 -21.72 18.69
C TYR A 61 5.96 -22.14 19.97
N ASP A 62 5.82 -23.41 20.37
CA ASP A 62 6.56 -23.95 21.51
C ASP A 62 7.99 -24.32 21.09
N LYS A 63 8.99 -23.77 21.79
CA LYS A 63 10.41 -24.09 21.57
C LYS A 63 10.70 -25.59 21.71
N ASN A 64 9.93 -26.30 22.54
CA ASN A 64 10.11 -27.74 22.76
C ASN A 64 9.90 -28.53 21.46
N ASP A 65 9.09 -28.03 20.52
CA ASP A 65 8.85 -28.71 19.24
C ASP A 65 10.06 -28.62 18.30
N ILE A 66 10.93 -27.64 18.51
CA ILE A 66 12.21 -27.52 17.80
C ILE A 66 13.28 -28.38 18.47
N GLU A 67 13.36 -28.32 19.81
CA GLU A 67 14.37 -29.06 20.59
C GLU A 67 14.17 -30.59 20.52
N LYS A 68 12.92 -31.08 20.42
CA LYS A 68 12.60 -32.51 20.22
C LYS A 68 13.18 -33.09 18.95
N GLU A 69 13.36 -32.28 17.90
CA GLU A 69 13.95 -32.70 16.62
C GLU A 69 15.49 -32.61 16.64
N GLY A 70 16.09 -32.34 17.81
CA GLY A 70 17.54 -32.25 17.99
C GLY A 70 18.15 -30.93 17.55
N ILE A 71 17.33 -29.90 17.32
CA ILE A 71 17.78 -28.56 16.92
C ILE A 71 17.95 -27.69 18.17
N LYS A 72 19.13 -27.10 18.36
CA LYS A 72 19.34 -26.16 19.46
C LYS A 72 18.57 -24.87 19.22
N TYR A 73 17.79 -24.42 20.19
CA TYR A 73 17.03 -23.17 20.10
C TYR A 73 17.72 -22.04 20.87
N ILE A 74 17.93 -20.89 20.23
CA ILE A 74 18.46 -19.68 20.87
C ILE A 74 17.53 -18.50 20.57
N LYS A 75 17.09 -17.82 21.61
CA LYS A 75 16.29 -16.59 21.50
C LYS A 75 17.18 -15.38 21.72
N LEU A 76 17.32 -14.53 20.70
CA LEU A 76 17.98 -13.23 20.78
C LEU A 76 16.91 -12.15 20.68
N GLN A 77 16.47 -11.66 21.84
CA GLN A 77 15.40 -10.66 21.90
C GLN A 77 15.91 -9.31 21.39
N CYS A 78 15.68 -9.03 20.11
CA CYS A 78 15.79 -7.68 19.58
C CYS A 78 14.59 -6.86 20.08
N LYS A 79 14.81 -5.64 20.60
CA LYS A 79 13.72 -4.73 20.98
C LYS A 79 12.75 -4.56 19.80
N GLY A 80 11.45 -4.53 20.10
CA GLY A 80 10.41 -4.20 19.12
C GLY A 80 10.49 -2.72 18.68
N HIS A 81 9.66 -2.32 17.71
CA HIS A 81 9.53 -0.95 17.14
C HIS A 81 10.34 -0.58 15.90
N GLY A 82 10.72 -1.55 15.07
CA GLY A 82 11.32 -1.25 13.76
C GLY A 82 12.75 -0.67 13.83
N GLU A 83 13.38 -0.73 15.00
CA GLU A 83 14.78 -0.33 15.18
C GLU A 83 15.73 -1.40 14.61
N CYS A 84 16.87 -0.96 14.06
CA CYS A 84 17.93 -1.84 13.58
C CYS A 84 18.59 -2.59 14.76
N PRO A 85 19.09 -3.84 14.56
CA PRO A 85 19.84 -4.54 15.60
C PRO A 85 21.02 -3.70 16.11
N THR A 86 21.14 -3.55 17.43
CA THR A 86 22.26 -2.83 18.05
C THR A 86 23.59 -3.55 17.80
N PRO A 87 24.74 -2.85 17.90
CA PRO A 87 26.05 -3.47 17.79
C PRO A 87 26.22 -4.67 18.73
N GLU A 88 25.73 -4.60 19.97
CA GLU A 88 25.85 -5.68 20.96
C GLU A 88 25.03 -6.93 20.57
N ASN A 89 23.84 -6.71 19.99
CA ASN A 89 23.01 -7.79 19.45
C ASN A 89 23.67 -8.45 18.24
N THR A 90 24.33 -7.64 17.40
CA THR A 90 25.06 -8.08 16.21
C THR A 90 26.26 -8.93 16.61
N GLU A 91 27.08 -8.44 17.53
CA GLU A 91 28.23 -9.17 18.08
C GLU A 91 27.82 -10.49 18.74
N THR A 92 26.72 -10.47 19.51
CA THR A 92 26.20 -11.66 20.17
C THR A 92 25.72 -12.71 19.16
N PHE A 93 24.99 -12.28 18.12
CA PHE A 93 24.57 -13.17 17.03
C PHE A 93 25.77 -13.80 16.33
N ILE A 94 26.77 -12.98 15.99
CA ILE A 94 27.97 -13.42 15.30
C ILE A 94 28.74 -14.45 16.14
N ARG A 95 28.99 -14.16 17.41
CA ARG A 95 29.67 -15.06 18.35
C ARG A 95 28.94 -16.39 18.52
N VAL A 96 27.61 -16.38 18.53
CA VAL A 96 26.80 -17.60 18.61
C VAL A 96 26.92 -18.44 17.34
N CYS A 97 26.80 -17.80 16.17
CA CYS A 97 26.85 -18.49 14.89
C CYS A 97 28.25 -19.03 14.57
N GLU A 98 29.30 -18.29 14.92
CA GLU A 98 30.71 -18.69 14.78
C GLU A 98 30.99 -19.93 15.63
N ARG A 99 30.74 -19.87 16.96
CA ARG A 99 30.93 -21.01 17.87
C ARG A 99 30.15 -22.26 17.47
N PHE A 100 28.97 -22.08 16.88
CA PHE A 100 28.19 -23.19 16.37
C PHE A 100 28.78 -23.76 15.08
N SER A 101 29.18 -22.89 14.15
CA SER A 101 29.77 -23.28 12.86
C SER A 101 31.08 -24.04 13.03
N ASP A 102 31.93 -23.62 13.98
CA ASP A 102 33.20 -24.29 14.30
C ASP A 102 33.00 -25.72 14.81
N LYS A 103 31.92 -25.95 15.57
CA LYS A 103 31.60 -27.26 16.16
C LYS A 103 30.83 -28.15 15.21
N ASN A 104 29.98 -27.58 14.37
CA ASN A 104 29.05 -28.30 13.49
C ASN A 104 29.15 -27.74 12.06
N PRO A 105 30.26 -28.01 11.33
CA PRO A 105 30.50 -27.41 10.01
C PRO A 105 29.46 -27.82 8.97
N SER A 106 28.91 -29.04 9.06
CA SER A 106 27.92 -29.58 8.12
C SER A 106 26.45 -29.27 8.46
N GLU A 107 26.17 -28.61 9.58
CA GLU A 107 24.80 -28.33 10.02
C GLU A 107 24.38 -26.89 9.71
N LEU A 108 23.12 -26.70 9.29
CA LEU A 108 22.56 -25.38 8.99
C LEU A 108 22.17 -24.60 10.25
N ILE A 109 22.20 -23.28 10.11
CA ILE A 109 21.68 -22.31 11.08
C ILE A 109 20.40 -21.71 10.52
N GLY A 110 19.26 -22.02 11.12
CA GLY A 110 18.00 -21.34 10.84
C GLY A 110 17.96 -19.99 11.54
N VAL A 111 17.49 -18.96 10.86
CA VAL A 111 17.30 -17.62 11.46
C VAL A 111 15.94 -17.09 11.05
N HIS A 112 15.14 -16.63 12.02
CA HIS A 112 13.88 -15.96 11.74
C HIS A 112 13.64 -14.77 12.66
N CYS A 113 12.92 -13.79 12.13
CA CYS A 113 12.19 -12.80 12.91
C CYS A 113 10.70 -13.04 12.65
N THR A 114 9.83 -12.03 12.80
CA THR A 114 8.40 -12.16 12.46
C THR A 114 8.22 -12.62 11.00
N HIS A 115 8.71 -11.82 10.04
CA HIS A 115 8.58 -12.15 8.61
C HIS A 115 9.78 -12.89 8.02
N GLY A 116 10.92 -12.87 8.70
CA GLY A 116 12.16 -13.48 8.22
C GLY A 116 12.97 -12.65 7.22
N PHE A 117 12.68 -11.35 7.05
CA PHE A 117 13.35 -10.49 6.05
C PHE A 117 14.31 -9.48 6.68
N ASN A 118 13.82 -8.44 7.37
CA ASN A 118 14.67 -7.30 7.77
C ASN A 118 15.70 -7.64 8.86
N ARG A 119 15.27 -7.98 10.08
CA ARG A 119 16.19 -8.36 11.18
C ARG A 119 17.03 -9.59 10.85
N THR A 120 16.41 -10.56 10.16
CA THR A 120 17.07 -11.80 9.71
C THR A 120 18.17 -11.49 8.71
N GLY A 121 17.86 -10.72 7.67
CA GLY A 121 18.82 -10.31 6.66
C GLY A 121 19.92 -9.44 7.22
N PHE A 122 19.60 -8.49 8.11
CA PHE A 122 20.58 -7.63 8.75
C PHE A 122 21.67 -8.43 9.48
N LEU A 123 21.26 -9.35 10.34
CA LEU A 123 22.21 -10.15 11.13
C LEU A 123 22.97 -11.16 10.28
N ILE A 124 22.34 -11.75 9.26
CA ILE A 124 23.04 -12.63 8.32
C ILE A 124 24.08 -11.84 7.52
N CYS A 125 23.72 -10.68 6.96
CA CYS A 125 24.66 -9.84 6.20
C CYS A 125 25.83 -9.38 7.07
N ALA A 126 25.56 -8.92 8.30
CA ALA A 126 26.61 -8.55 9.24
C ALA A 126 27.59 -9.70 9.53
N PHE A 127 27.09 -10.94 9.66
CA PHE A 127 27.94 -12.13 9.80
C PHE A 127 28.80 -12.39 8.56
N LEU A 128 28.22 -12.30 7.36
CA LEU A 128 28.95 -12.51 6.11
C LEU A 128 30.10 -11.49 5.97
N VAL A 129 29.84 -10.23 6.31
CA VAL A 129 30.88 -9.19 6.27
C VAL A 129 31.93 -9.44 7.35
N GLU A 130 31.56 -9.50 8.63
CA GLU A 130 32.53 -9.52 9.74
C GLU A 130 33.35 -10.81 9.85
N LYS A 131 32.82 -11.94 9.39
CA LYS A 131 33.46 -13.25 9.57
C LYS A 131 33.94 -13.91 8.29
N LEU A 132 33.35 -13.57 7.17
CA LEU A 132 33.69 -14.19 5.89
C LEU A 132 34.35 -13.22 4.92
N ASP A 133 34.55 -11.97 5.33
CA ASP A 133 35.22 -10.91 4.57
C ASP A 133 34.49 -10.60 3.25
N TRP A 134 33.16 -10.69 3.28
CA TRP A 134 32.32 -10.35 2.13
C TRP A 134 32.14 -8.84 2.01
N SER A 135 32.01 -8.36 0.78
CA SER A 135 31.49 -7.01 0.54
C SER A 135 30.03 -6.92 1.02
N ILE A 136 29.62 -5.74 1.50
CA ILE A 136 28.25 -5.55 1.98
C ILE A 136 27.25 -5.69 0.82
N GLU A 137 27.66 -5.31 -0.39
CA GLU A 137 26.91 -5.44 -1.64
C GLU A 137 26.63 -6.91 -1.94
N ASP A 138 27.64 -7.77 -1.89
CA ASP A 138 27.51 -9.21 -2.15
C ASP A 138 26.70 -9.91 -1.06
N ALA A 139 26.87 -9.49 0.20
CA ALA A 139 26.11 -10.03 1.34
C ALA A 139 24.61 -9.75 1.18
N VAL A 140 24.24 -8.50 0.87
CA VAL A 140 22.84 -8.11 0.65
C VAL A 140 22.27 -8.76 -0.60
N ALA A 141 23.04 -8.81 -1.69
CA ALA A 141 22.61 -9.46 -2.93
C ALA A 141 22.35 -10.96 -2.73
N THR A 142 23.23 -11.64 -2.00
CA THR A 142 23.10 -13.08 -1.71
C THR A 142 21.93 -13.37 -0.79
N PHE A 143 21.68 -12.52 0.22
CA PHE A 143 20.47 -12.64 1.03
C PHE A 143 19.20 -12.45 0.19
N ALA A 144 19.17 -11.45 -0.70
CA ALA A 144 18.03 -11.19 -1.58
C ALA A 144 17.77 -12.35 -2.57
N GLN A 145 18.82 -13.01 -3.05
CA GLN A 145 18.70 -14.23 -3.86
C GLN A 145 18.17 -15.40 -3.04
N ALA A 146 18.68 -15.59 -1.82
CA ALA A 146 18.29 -16.69 -0.96
C ALA A 146 16.83 -16.55 -0.47
N ARG A 147 16.38 -15.31 -0.28
CA ARG A 147 15.04 -14.98 0.19
C ARG A 147 14.49 -13.72 -0.49
N PRO A 148 13.95 -13.82 -1.72
CA PRO A 148 13.37 -12.68 -2.43
C PRO A 148 12.21 -12.06 -1.63
N PRO A 149 12.12 -10.71 -1.53
CA PRO A 149 12.90 -9.70 -2.24
C PRO A 149 14.22 -9.29 -1.55
N GLY A 150 14.54 -9.87 -0.39
CA GLY A 150 15.63 -9.45 0.49
C GLY A 150 15.18 -8.52 1.62
N ILE A 151 16.09 -7.70 2.14
CA ILE A 151 15.77 -6.68 3.14
C ILE A 151 14.99 -5.57 2.44
N TYR A 152 13.73 -5.37 2.83
CA TYR A 152 12.84 -4.40 2.18
C TYR A 152 12.70 -3.08 2.95
N LYS A 153 13.11 -3.02 4.22
CA LYS A 153 13.15 -1.76 4.97
C LYS A 153 14.43 -0.98 4.66
N GLY A 154 14.27 0.19 4.04
CA GLY A 154 15.39 1.05 3.65
C GLY A 154 16.31 1.45 4.82
N ASP A 155 15.76 1.68 6.02
CA ASP A 155 16.56 2.07 7.20
C ASP A 155 17.53 0.95 7.63
N TYR A 156 17.17 -0.32 7.40
CA TYR A 156 18.05 -1.46 7.67
C TYR A 156 19.18 -1.56 6.66
N LEU A 157 18.89 -1.28 5.38
CA LEU A 157 19.91 -1.24 4.33
C LEU A 157 20.89 -0.09 4.58
N LYS A 158 20.39 1.13 4.84
CA LYS A 158 21.23 2.28 5.17
C LYS A 158 22.11 2.02 6.39
N GLU A 159 21.55 1.44 7.44
CA GLU A 159 22.34 1.13 8.64
C GLU A 159 23.43 0.07 8.38
N LEU A 160 23.16 -0.92 7.53
CA LEU A 160 24.19 -1.90 7.13
C LEU A 160 25.32 -1.22 6.37
N PHE A 161 24.98 -0.41 5.36
CA PHE A 161 25.96 0.30 4.53
C PHE A 161 26.73 1.33 5.35
N ARG A 162 26.08 2.04 6.27
CA ARG A 162 26.74 2.94 7.23
C ARG A 162 27.76 2.22 8.13
N ARG A 163 27.53 0.96 8.49
CA ARG A 163 28.44 0.18 9.35
C ARG A 163 29.60 -0.47 8.60
N TYR A 164 29.36 -0.91 7.37
CA TYR A 164 30.23 -1.84 6.66
C TYR A 164 30.66 -1.38 5.25
N GLY A 165 30.22 -0.22 4.79
CA GLY A 165 30.52 0.35 3.47
C GLY A 165 30.28 1.86 3.43
N ASP A 166 29.77 2.37 2.31
CA ASP A 166 29.35 3.77 2.13
C ASP A 166 27.82 3.88 2.17
N GLU A 167 27.28 4.80 2.97
CA GLU A 167 25.83 5.01 3.07
C GLU A 167 25.22 5.48 1.73
N ASP A 168 25.98 6.19 0.90
CA ASP A 168 25.52 6.68 -0.41
C ASP A 168 25.38 5.55 -1.44
N ASP A 169 26.06 4.41 -1.23
CA ASP A 169 25.98 3.22 -2.07
C ASP A 169 24.85 2.25 -1.65
N ALA A 170 24.09 2.60 -0.60
CA ALA A 170 23.00 1.77 -0.10
C ALA A 170 21.93 1.56 -1.19
N PRO A 171 21.59 0.30 -1.54
CA PRO A 171 20.60 0.02 -2.56
C PRO A 171 19.23 0.54 -2.12
N ALA A 172 18.48 1.08 -3.08
CA ALA A 172 17.08 1.43 -2.84
C ALA A 172 16.32 0.18 -2.37
N PRO A 173 15.42 0.30 -1.38
CA PRO A 173 14.66 -0.84 -0.89
C PRO A 173 13.89 -1.50 -2.05
N PRO A 174 13.90 -2.84 -2.15
CA PRO A 174 13.18 -3.55 -3.19
C PRO A 174 11.66 -3.32 -3.05
N GLU A 175 10.95 -3.36 -4.19
CA GLU A 175 9.49 -3.27 -4.21
C GLU A 175 8.88 -4.41 -3.38
N LEU A 176 7.97 -4.05 -2.49
CA LEU A 176 7.28 -5.00 -1.62
C LEU A 176 6.42 -5.95 -2.48
N PRO A 177 6.59 -7.28 -2.35
CA PRO A 177 5.68 -8.24 -2.94
C PRO A 177 4.24 -7.99 -2.49
N GLU A 178 3.22 -8.35 -3.29
CA GLU A 178 1.80 -8.14 -2.95
C GLU A 178 1.34 -8.75 -1.60
N TRP A 179 2.09 -9.72 -1.06
CA TRP A 179 1.84 -10.34 0.25
C TRP A 179 2.60 -9.66 1.41
N CYS A 180 3.55 -8.79 1.08
CA CYS A 180 4.30 -7.98 2.03
C CYS A 180 3.46 -6.72 2.27
N PHE A 181 2.31 -6.92 2.91
CA PHE A 181 1.55 -5.83 3.50
C PHE A 181 2.53 -5.03 4.36
N ASP A 182 2.60 -3.71 4.16
CA ASP A 182 3.19 -2.85 5.17
C ASP A 182 2.40 -3.14 6.46
N GLU A 183 2.94 -4.00 7.33
CA GLU A 183 2.47 -4.20 8.71
C GLU A 183 2.83 -2.95 9.54
N ASP A 184 2.41 -1.80 9.02
CA ASP A 184 1.87 -0.76 9.85
C ASP A 184 0.37 -1.00 10.23
N GLU A 185 -0.20 -2.14 9.84
CA GLU A 185 -1.52 -2.62 10.26
C GLU A 185 -1.40 -3.96 11.05
N GLU A 186 -1.96 -3.94 12.28
CA GLU A 186 -2.22 -5.07 13.20
C GLU A 186 -1.01 -5.73 13.93
N GLU A 187 -0.49 -5.07 14.98
CA GLU A 187 0.10 -5.84 16.10
C GLU A 187 -1.03 -6.24 17.06
N ASP A 188 -1.30 -7.57 17.15
CA ASP A 188 -2.15 -8.17 18.19
C ASP A 188 -1.69 -7.74 19.59
N ASP A 189 -2.42 -6.82 20.20
CA ASP A 189 -2.31 -6.43 21.60
C ASP A 189 -3.24 -7.32 22.46
N ASP A 190 -3.14 -8.65 22.30
CA ASP A 190 -3.83 -9.60 23.19
C ASP A 190 -2.93 -9.94 24.38
N ASN A 191 -2.97 -9.07 25.38
CA ASN A 191 -2.36 -9.31 26.68
C ASN A 191 -3.27 -10.26 27.48
N GLY A 192 -3.07 -11.56 27.28
CA GLY A 192 -3.70 -12.60 28.09
C GLY A 192 -3.34 -12.45 29.57
N LYS A 193 -4.28 -11.93 30.37
CA LYS A 193 -4.34 -12.15 31.82
C LYS A 193 -5.42 -13.20 32.12
N THR A 194 -5.00 -14.43 32.33
CA THR A 194 -5.78 -15.46 33.02
C THR A 194 -5.92 -15.10 34.51
N GLY A 195 -7.15 -15.18 35.05
CA GLY A 195 -7.60 -14.68 36.37
C GLY A 195 -7.08 -15.42 37.62
N GLY A 196 -7.53 -15.15 38.86
CA GLY A 196 -8.52 -14.24 39.49
C GLY A 196 -8.07 -13.99 40.96
N PRO A 197 -8.92 -13.77 42.00
CA PRO A 197 -10.37 -13.54 42.07
C PRO A 197 -10.80 -12.21 42.75
N GLU A 198 -12.08 -11.88 42.59
CA GLU A 198 -13.01 -11.02 43.37
C GLU A 198 -12.48 -9.93 44.34
N SER A 199 -12.84 -8.67 44.05
CA SER A 199 -13.43 -7.70 45.00
C SER A 199 -13.88 -6.41 44.28
N GLU A 200 -14.85 -5.73 44.88
CA GLU A 200 -15.87 -4.79 44.38
C GLU A 200 -15.41 -3.34 44.03
N PRO A 201 -16.31 -2.42 43.56
CA PRO A 201 -16.06 -1.47 42.47
C PRO A 201 -15.67 -0.05 42.90
N GLY A 202 -15.01 0.70 42.01
CA GLY A 202 -14.88 2.15 42.17
C GLY A 202 -13.98 2.88 41.16
N SER A 203 -14.57 3.91 40.55
CA SER A 203 -13.93 5.06 39.90
C SER A 203 -13.45 4.92 38.43
N SER A 204 -14.30 5.44 37.55
CA SER A 204 -14.09 5.75 36.15
C SER A 204 -12.93 6.72 35.93
N SER A 205 -11.86 6.23 35.29
CA SER A 205 -10.86 7.06 34.60
C SER A 205 -10.69 6.53 33.17
N SER A 206 -10.95 7.40 32.20
CA SER A 206 -10.93 7.13 30.76
C SER A 206 -9.49 6.90 30.28
N TYR A 207 -9.15 5.65 29.94
CA TYR A 207 -7.89 5.30 29.30
C TYR A 207 -7.89 5.73 27.83
N PHE A 208 -7.08 6.74 27.50
CA PHE A 208 -6.74 7.10 26.12
C PHE A 208 -5.72 6.09 25.56
N GLY A 209 -6.15 5.21 24.65
CA GLY A 209 -5.26 4.34 23.88
C GLY A 209 -4.39 5.14 22.88
N LYS A 210 -3.08 4.89 22.86
CA LYS A 210 -2.13 5.56 21.96
C LYS A 210 -2.33 5.06 20.52
N ARG A 211 -2.83 5.94 19.63
CA ARG A 211 -2.89 5.71 18.17
C ARG A 211 -1.48 5.65 17.57
N ARG A 212 -1.24 4.69 16.65
CA ARG A 212 0.00 4.56 15.87
C ARG A 212 0.30 5.87 15.14
N LYS A 213 1.54 6.35 15.20
CA LYS A 213 1.94 7.66 14.63
C LYS A 213 2.10 7.51 13.12
N GLU A 214 1.14 8.04 12.35
CA GLU A 214 1.19 8.02 10.89
C GLU A 214 2.46 8.71 10.36
N ARG A 215 3.15 8.04 9.43
CA ARG A 215 4.40 8.56 8.85
C ARG A 215 4.06 9.60 7.80
N LEU A 216 4.27 10.88 8.13
CA LEU A 216 4.03 12.01 7.24
C LEU A 216 4.96 11.94 6.01
N LYS A 217 4.38 11.92 4.82
CA LYS A 217 5.11 12.13 3.55
C LYS A 217 5.48 13.60 3.42
N LEU A 218 6.73 13.95 3.70
CA LEU A 218 7.23 15.32 3.52
C LEU A 218 7.39 15.65 2.03
N GLY A 219 6.93 16.83 1.62
CA GLY A 219 7.03 17.28 0.23
C GLY A 219 6.00 16.64 -0.70
N ALA A 220 4.79 16.34 -0.19
CA ALA A 220 3.73 15.80 -1.02
C ALA A 220 3.31 16.84 -2.08
N ILE A 221 3.18 16.37 -3.33
CA ILE A 221 2.78 17.21 -4.46
C ILE A 221 1.25 17.19 -4.55
N PHE A 222 0.63 18.38 -4.53
CA PHE A 222 -0.83 18.50 -4.56
C PHE A 222 -1.44 18.13 -5.93
N LEU A 223 -0.78 18.53 -7.01
CA LEU A 223 -1.22 18.22 -8.36
C LEU A 223 0.02 18.09 -9.26
N GLU A 224 0.16 16.95 -9.92
CA GLU A 224 1.33 16.70 -10.76
C GLU A 224 1.36 17.63 -11.97
N GLY A 225 2.55 18.14 -12.30
CA GLY A 225 2.77 19.02 -13.46
C GLY A 225 2.32 20.47 -13.29
N ILE A 226 1.66 20.86 -12.18
CA ILE A 226 1.16 22.23 -11.98
C ILE A 226 1.27 22.68 -10.53
N THR A 227 1.76 23.89 -10.31
CA THR A 227 1.67 24.55 -9.00
C THR A 227 0.34 25.28 -8.85
N VAL A 228 -0.49 24.85 -7.90
CA VAL A 228 -1.73 25.53 -7.54
C VAL A 228 -1.45 26.55 -6.44
N LYS A 229 -1.70 27.84 -6.72
CA LYS A 229 -1.53 28.91 -5.72
C LYS A 229 -2.51 28.70 -4.56
N CYS A 230 -2.17 29.22 -3.38
CA CYS A 230 -3.03 29.18 -2.19
C CYS A 230 -3.33 27.77 -1.64
N VAL A 231 -2.57 26.76 -2.08
CA VAL A 231 -2.62 25.41 -1.52
C VAL A 231 -1.27 25.07 -0.90
N THR A 232 -1.26 24.67 0.37
CA THR A 232 -0.03 24.37 1.11
C THR A 232 -0.16 23.08 1.92
N GLN A 233 0.86 22.23 1.86
CA GLN A 233 0.88 21.01 2.66
C GLN A 233 0.93 21.35 4.17
N VAL A 234 0.05 20.73 4.96
CA VAL A 234 0.04 20.82 6.42
C VAL A 234 0.94 19.72 6.96
N THR A 235 2.03 20.11 7.60
CA THR A 235 3.00 19.18 8.22
C THR A 235 3.08 19.35 9.74
N THR A 236 2.43 20.38 10.28
CA THR A 236 2.53 20.78 11.68
C THR A 236 1.51 20.06 12.56
N GLN A 237 1.99 19.48 13.66
CA GLN A 237 1.15 18.95 14.74
C GLN A 237 0.82 20.09 15.73
N PRO A 238 -0.35 20.07 16.41
CA PRO A 238 -1.37 19.02 16.42
C PRO A 238 -2.39 19.12 15.27
N LYS A 239 -2.27 20.14 14.41
CA LYS A 239 -3.28 20.46 13.39
C LYS A 239 -3.46 19.31 12.38
N LEU A 240 -2.34 18.77 11.88
CA LEU A 240 -2.31 17.62 10.99
C LEU A 240 -3.10 16.43 11.57
N GLY A 241 -2.74 15.97 12.77
CA GLY A 241 -3.39 14.81 13.41
C GLY A 241 -4.86 15.06 13.72
N GLY A 242 -5.23 16.28 14.11
CA GLY A 242 -6.62 16.66 14.36
C GLY A 242 -7.49 16.57 13.09
N ILE A 243 -6.98 17.00 11.94
CA ILE A 243 -7.68 16.94 10.66
C ILE A 243 -7.86 15.47 10.21
N GLN A 244 -6.78 14.68 10.28
CA GLN A 244 -6.82 13.26 9.93
C GLN A 244 -7.83 12.50 10.79
N GLN A 245 -7.76 12.69 12.12
CA GLN A 245 -8.70 12.08 13.06
C GLN A 245 -10.15 12.48 12.78
N LYS A 246 -10.41 13.75 12.45
CA LYS A 246 -11.76 14.22 12.14
C LYS A 246 -12.33 13.58 10.88
N CYS A 247 -11.52 13.42 9.84
CA CYS A 247 -11.93 12.71 8.62
C CYS A 247 -12.27 11.24 8.92
N GLN A 248 -11.41 10.55 9.68
CA GLN A 248 -11.64 9.16 10.10
C GLN A 248 -12.94 9.02 10.91
N GLN A 249 -13.18 9.94 11.87
CA GLN A 249 -14.41 9.95 12.67
C GLN A 249 -15.67 10.16 11.82
N PHE A 250 -15.63 11.06 10.84
CA PHE A 250 -16.78 11.30 9.96
C PHE A 250 -17.11 10.10 9.07
N CYS A 251 -16.10 9.31 8.70
CA CYS A 251 -16.26 8.09 7.93
C CYS A 251 -16.59 6.85 8.77
N GLY A 252 -16.43 6.90 10.09
CA GLY A 252 -16.46 5.71 10.94
C GLY A 252 -15.30 4.75 10.65
N TRP A 253 -14.12 5.28 10.31
CA TRP A 253 -12.92 4.50 10.02
C TRP A 253 -12.14 4.21 11.31
N GLU A 254 -11.91 2.93 11.57
CA GLU A 254 -11.21 2.45 12.78
C GLU A 254 -9.70 2.28 12.57
N GLY A 255 -9.28 2.09 11.30
CA GLY A 255 -7.88 1.97 10.94
C GLY A 255 -7.13 3.31 10.89
N THR A 256 -5.89 3.22 10.45
CA THR A 256 -5.04 4.37 10.11
C THR A 256 -5.16 4.72 8.62
N GLY A 257 -4.67 5.90 8.22
CA GLY A 257 -4.59 6.27 6.80
C GLY A 257 -5.91 6.79 6.23
N PHE A 258 -6.04 6.66 4.91
CA PHE A 258 -7.08 7.30 4.11
C PHE A 258 -8.45 6.59 4.22
N PRO A 259 -9.49 7.24 4.74
CA PRO A 259 -10.79 6.60 5.02
C PRO A 259 -11.73 6.51 3.80
N GLY A 260 -11.30 6.98 2.61
CA GLY A 260 -12.14 7.03 1.41
C GLY A 260 -12.51 5.65 0.85
N ALA A 261 -13.70 5.54 0.24
CA ALA A 261 -14.24 4.32 -0.35
C ALA A 261 -13.42 3.83 -1.57
N GLN A 262 -12.80 2.65 -1.54
CA GLN A 262 -11.93 2.15 -2.61
C GLN A 262 -12.71 1.25 -3.60
N PRO A 263 -12.85 1.67 -4.88
CA PRO A 263 -13.56 0.89 -5.89
C PRO A 263 -12.74 -0.31 -6.40
N VAL A 264 -13.44 -1.39 -6.72
CA VAL A 264 -12.87 -2.62 -7.29
C VAL A 264 -13.01 -2.65 -8.80
N SER A 265 -12.07 -3.30 -9.48
CA SER A 265 -12.11 -3.45 -10.94
C SER A 265 -13.29 -4.32 -11.36
N MET A 266 -14.03 -3.90 -12.39
CA MET A 266 -15.13 -4.66 -12.95
C MET A 266 -14.62 -5.92 -13.65
N ASP A 267 -15.26 -7.06 -13.38
CA ASP A 267 -14.99 -8.35 -13.99
C ASP A 267 -16.30 -9.08 -14.37
N LYS A 268 -16.18 -10.29 -14.92
CA LYS A 268 -17.33 -11.09 -15.37
C LYS A 268 -18.24 -11.56 -14.23
N GLN A 269 -17.78 -11.51 -12.98
CA GLN A 269 -18.54 -11.93 -11.81
C GLN A 269 -19.31 -10.74 -11.24
N ASN A 270 -18.62 -9.63 -10.95
CA ASN A 270 -19.20 -8.48 -10.28
C ASN A 270 -20.07 -7.60 -11.20
N ILE A 271 -19.91 -7.68 -12.53
CA ILE A 271 -20.81 -6.98 -13.47
C ILE A 271 -22.29 -7.36 -13.28
N LYS A 272 -22.55 -8.57 -12.76
CA LYS A 272 -23.91 -9.04 -12.44
C LYS A 272 -24.60 -8.19 -11.38
N PHE A 273 -23.86 -7.44 -10.56
CA PHE A 273 -24.44 -6.55 -9.57
C PHE A 273 -25.28 -5.44 -10.21
N LEU A 274 -24.95 -5.03 -11.43
CA LEU A 274 -25.70 -4.00 -12.16
C LEU A 274 -27.15 -4.42 -12.48
N GLU A 275 -27.43 -5.73 -12.52
CA GLU A 275 -28.78 -6.28 -12.73
C GLU A 275 -29.51 -6.54 -11.40
N GLN A 276 -28.77 -6.65 -10.30
CA GLN A 276 -29.30 -7.07 -9.00
C GLN A 276 -29.64 -5.90 -8.07
N LYS A 277 -28.97 -4.76 -8.24
CA LYS A 277 -29.09 -3.59 -7.37
C LYS A 277 -29.17 -2.32 -8.23
N PRO A 278 -29.79 -1.24 -7.73
CA PRO A 278 -29.76 0.04 -8.41
C PRO A 278 -28.35 0.64 -8.44
N TYR A 279 -27.92 1.07 -9.62
CA TYR A 279 -26.65 1.75 -9.86
C TYR A 279 -26.84 3.07 -10.60
N LYS A 280 -25.88 3.97 -10.40
CA LYS A 280 -25.63 5.11 -11.28
C LYS A 280 -24.28 4.94 -11.94
N VAL A 281 -24.11 5.58 -13.10
CA VAL A 281 -22.84 5.58 -13.84
C VAL A 281 -22.35 7.00 -14.06
N SER A 282 -21.03 7.19 -13.97
CA SER A 282 -20.35 8.39 -14.45
C SER A 282 -19.08 7.98 -15.19
N TRP A 283 -18.48 8.94 -15.88
CA TRP A 283 -17.17 8.71 -16.48
C TRP A 283 -16.10 8.68 -15.40
N LYS A 284 -15.05 7.88 -15.62
CA LYS A 284 -13.84 7.93 -14.82
C LYS A 284 -12.91 8.98 -15.45
N ALA A 285 -12.45 9.93 -14.64
CA ALA A 285 -11.45 10.89 -15.08
C ALA A 285 -10.06 10.35 -14.71
N ASP A 286 -9.06 10.80 -15.45
CA ASP A 286 -7.67 10.68 -15.01
C ASP A 286 -7.33 11.86 -14.09
N GLY A 287 -7.41 11.62 -12.78
CA GLY A 287 -7.23 12.66 -11.77
C GLY A 287 -6.77 12.13 -10.42
N THR A 288 -6.34 13.06 -9.56
CA THR A 288 -5.85 12.75 -8.22
C THR A 288 -7.02 12.75 -7.25
N ARG A 289 -7.23 11.64 -6.55
CA ARG A 289 -8.32 11.53 -5.57
C ARG A 289 -8.03 12.39 -4.34
N TYR A 290 -9.04 13.15 -3.91
CA TYR A 290 -9.01 13.93 -2.69
C TYR A 290 -10.35 13.89 -1.96
N MET A 291 -10.32 13.68 -0.65
CA MET A 291 -11.43 14.11 0.22
C MET A 291 -11.25 15.58 0.57
N MET A 292 -12.34 16.33 0.70
CA MET A 292 -12.32 17.72 1.12
C MET A 292 -13.05 17.89 2.45
N LEU A 293 -12.32 18.27 3.49
CA LEU A 293 -12.88 18.67 4.78
C LEU A 293 -13.10 20.18 4.80
N ILE A 294 -14.34 20.59 5.04
CA ILE A 294 -14.74 21.98 5.21
C ILE A 294 -15.14 22.18 6.68
N ASP A 295 -14.33 22.91 7.42
CA ASP A 295 -14.47 23.05 8.87
C ASP A 295 -14.55 24.50 9.38
N GLY A 296 -14.93 25.41 8.49
CA GLY A 296 -15.11 26.83 8.79
C GLY A 296 -14.40 27.74 7.79
N LYS A 297 -14.49 29.05 8.06
CA LYS A 297 -13.87 30.06 7.19
C LYS A 297 -12.35 29.88 7.19
N ASN A 298 -11.77 29.72 6.01
CA ASN A 298 -10.34 29.44 5.82
C ASN A 298 -9.87 28.12 6.45
N GLU A 299 -10.79 27.21 6.76
CA GLU A 299 -10.51 25.90 7.34
C GLU A 299 -10.97 24.83 6.33
N VAL A 300 -10.38 24.88 5.13
CA VAL A 300 -10.64 23.92 4.05
C VAL A 300 -9.39 23.10 3.81
N TYR A 301 -9.55 21.77 3.83
CA TYR A 301 -8.45 20.82 3.74
C TYR A 301 -8.71 19.76 2.69
N MET A 302 -7.68 19.37 1.97
CA MET A 302 -7.68 18.28 1.00
C MET A 302 -6.84 17.13 1.55
N ILE A 303 -7.37 15.90 1.45
CA ILE A 303 -6.75 14.68 1.96
C ILE A 303 -6.56 13.70 0.81
N ASP A 304 -5.31 13.35 0.49
CA ASP A 304 -5.00 12.37 -0.57
C ASP A 304 -4.97 10.93 -0.06
N ARG A 305 -4.69 10.00 -0.98
CA ARG A 305 -4.57 8.56 -0.68
C ARG A 305 -3.45 8.21 0.28
N ASP A 306 -2.39 9.03 0.34
CA ASP A 306 -1.27 8.87 1.27
C ASP A 306 -1.58 9.48 2.65
N ASN A 307 -2.83 9.94 2.86
CA ASN A 307 -3.30 10.67 4.02
C ASN A 307 -2.55 11.99 4.28
N SER A 308 -1.94 12.55 3.24
CA SER A 308 -1.32 13.88 3.28
C SER A 308 -2.40 14.96 3.28
N ILE A 309 -2.20 15.99 4.09
CA ILE A 309 -3.16 17.07 4.27
C ILE A 309 -2.65 18.33 3.58
N PHE A 310 -3.52 18.97 2.81
CA PHE A 310 -3.26 20.26 2.19
C PHE A 310 -4.30 21.27 2.64
N HIS A 311 -3.85 22.41 3.15
CA HIS A 311 -4.70 23.56 3.45
C HIS A 311 -4.96 24.34 2.16
N VAL A 312 -6.22 24.73 1.96
CA VAL A 312 -6.67 25.51 0.82
C VAL A 312 -7.16 26.88 1.32
N SER A 313 -6.40 27.92 0.98
CA SER A 313 -6.79 29.31 1.25
C SER A 313 -7.71 29.85 0.15
N ASN A 314 -8.53 30.84 0.48
CA ASN A 314 -9.39 31.56 -0.47
C ASN A 314 -10.42 30.68 -1.22
N LEU A 315 -10.86 29.58 -0.61
CA LEU A 315 -11.95 28.77 -1.14
C LEU A 315 -13.15 28.80 -0.18
N GLU A 316 -14.25 29.43 -0.60
CA GLU A 316 -15.37 29.72 0.30
C GLU A 316 -16.59 28.81 0.09
N PHE A 317 -17.16 28.28 1.16
CA PHE A 317 -18.37 27.44 1.13
C PHE A 317 -19.50 28.08 1.94
N PRO A 318 -20.40 28.87 1.31
CA PRO A 318 -21.49 29.52 2.00
C PRO A 318 -22.57 28.53 2.44
N PHE A 319 -23.19 28.80 3.59
CA PHE A 319 -24.37 28.06 4.02
C PHE A 319 -25.61 28.55 3.25
N ARG A 320 -26.38 27.62 2.65
CA ARG A 320 -27.52 27.97 1.80
C ARG A 320 -28.55 28.91 2.46
N LYS A 321 -28.80 28.74 3.77
CA LYS A 321 -29.80 29.55 4.49
C LYS A 321 -29.27 30.92 4.92
N ASP A 322 -27.95 31.07 5.04
CA ASP A 322 -27.29 32.35 5.33
C ASP A 322 -25.92 32.40 4.62
N LEU A 323 -25.86 33.10 3.49
CA LEU A 323 -24.66 33.19 2.64
C LEU A 323 -23.48 33.93 3.30
N ARG A 324 -23.68 34.54 4.47
CA ARG A 324 -22.61 35.13 5.29
C ARG A 324 -21.93 34.09 6.17
N THR A 325 -22.60 32.98 6.45
CA THR A 325 -22.07 31.88 7.26
C THR A 325 -21.32 30.90 6.38
N HIS A 326 -20.15 30.46 6.84
CA HIS A 326 -19.38 29.41 6.17
C HIS A 326 -19.79 28.03 6.70
N LEU A 327 -19.80 27.02 5.83
CA LEU A 327 -20.02 25.63 6.23
C LEU A 327 -18.93 25.15 7.20
N THR A 328 -19.31 24.22 8.07
CA THR A 328 -18.41 23.54 9.02
C THR A 328 -18.72 22.05 9.03
N ASN A 329 -17.89 21.22 9.66
CA ASN A 329 -18.17 19.79 9.87
C ASN A 329 -18.72 19.07 8.63
N THR A 330 -18.17 19.37 7.46
CA THR A 330 -18.63 18.88 6.16
C THR A 330 -17.48 18.14 5.48
N LEU A 331 -17.73 16.95 4.97
CA LEU A 331 -16.72 16.11 4.34
C LEU A 331 -17.22 15.58 3.01
N LEU A 332 -16.49 15.92 1.95
CA LEU A 332 -16.77 15.59 0.57
C LEU A 332 -15.72 14.58 0.08
N ASP A 333 -16.10 13.76 -0.90
CA ASP A 333 -15.18 12.87 -1.63
C ASP A 333 -15.25 13.18 -3.13
N GLY A 334 -14.08 13.15 -3.77
CA GLY A 334 -13.92 13.75 -5.07
C GLY A 334 -12.56 13.49 -5.72
N GLU A 335 -12.40 14.11 -6.88
CA GLU A 335 -11.23 13.95 -7.73
C GLU A 335 -10.80 15.32 -8.25
N MET A 336 -9.51 15.63 -8.10
CA MET A 336 -8.88 16.79 -8.69
C MET A 336 -8.44 16.44 -10.11
N ILE A 337 -8.90 17.23 -11.08
CA ILE A 337 -8.60 17.05 -12.49
C ILE A 337 -7.99 18.33 -13.06
N ILE A 338 -7.34 18.18 -14.20
CA ILE A 338 -6.78 19.27 -14.98
C ILE A 338 -7.59 19.40 -16.27
N ASP A 339 -8.37 20.48 -16.38
CA ASP A 339 -9.07 20.82 -17.63
C ASP A 339 -8.17 21.66 -18.54
N LYS A 340 -8.26 21.44 -19.86
CA LYS A 340 -7.68 22.33 -20.88
C LYS A 340 -8.81 23.12 -21.54
N VAL A 341 -8.97 24.38 -21.14
CA VAL A 341 -9.98 25.29 -21.70
C VAL A 341 -9.28 26.39 -22.49
N ASN A 342 -9.52 26.47 -23.81
CA ASN A 342 -8.89 27.44 -24.70
C ASN A 342 -7.34 27.45 -24.60
N GLY A 343 -6.74 26.26 -24.41
CA GLY A 343 -5.29 26.11 -24.22
C GLY A 343 -4.78 26.48 -22.82
N GLN A 344 -5.63 27.04 -21.96
CA GLN A 344 -5.29 27.29 -20.56
C GLN A 344 -5.59 26.07 -19.69
N VAL A 345 -4.68 25.81 -18.77
CA VAL A 345 -4.76 24.69 -17.85
C VAL A 345 -5.47 25.15 -16.58
N VAL A 346 -6.62 24.54 -16.27
CA VAL A 346 -7.50 24.97 -15.18
C VAL A 346 -7.75 23.79 -14.24
N PRO A 347 -7.22 23.82 -13.00
CA PRO A 347 -7.50 22.78 -12.02
C PRO A 347 -8.96 22.83 -11.58
N ARG A 348 -9.59 21.66 -11.41
CA ARG A 348 -10.96 21.54 -10.90
C ARG A 348 -11.11 20.36 -9.95
N TYR A 349 -11.83 20.58 -8.86
CA TYR A 349 -12.28 19.54 -7.97
C TYR A 349 -13.70 19.10 -8.35
N LEU A 350 -13.84 17.83 -8.73
CA LEU A 350 -15.12 17.18 -9.01
C LEU A 350 -15.58 16.42 -7.77
N ILE A 351 -16.62 16.94 -7.11
CA ILE A 351 -17.27 16.28 -5.97
C ILE A 351 -18.18 15.18 -6.51
N TYR A 352 -17.91 13.93 -6.15
CA TYR A 352 -18.77 12.81 -6.52
C TYR A 352 -19.54 12.21 -5.35
N ASP A 353 -19.15 12.51 -4.09
CA ASP A 353 -19.88 12.07 -2.91
C ASP A 353 -19.76 13.03 -1.71
N ILE A 354 -20.64 12.86 -0.72
CA ILE A 354 -20.67 13.59 0.55
C ILE A 354 -20.94 12.64 1.72
N ILE A 355 -20.07 12.69 2.73
CA ILE A 355 -20.09 11.81 3.91
C ILE A 355 -20.78 12.52 5.08
N LYS A 356 -20.47 13.81 5.28
CA LYS A 356 -20.96 14.62 6.39
C LYS A 356 -21.35 16.00 5.86
N PHE A 357 -22.44 16.57 6.36
CA PHE A 357 -22.85 17.95 6.04
C PHE A 357 -23.27 18.68 7.32
N ASN A 358 -22.52 19.71 7.73
CA ASN A 358 -22.76 20.43 8.99
C ASN A 358 -22.99 19.48 10.18
N GLY A 359 -22.19 18.41 10.28
CA GLY A 359 -22.31 17.38 11.31
C GLY A 359 -23.44 16.34 11.10
N GLN A 360 -24.34 16.54 10.14
CA GLN A 360 -25.37 15.56 9.79
C GLN A 360 -24.77 14.37 9.03
N PRO A 361 -25.15 13.12 9.37
CA PRO A 361 -24.62 11.89 8.76
C PRO A 361 -25.27 11.63 7.38
N VAL A 362 -25.08 12.55 6.45
CA VAL A 362 -25.65 12.44 5.09
C VAL A 362 -25.10 11.22 4.34
N GLY A 363 -23.90 10.74 4.70
CA GLY A 363 -23.31 9.49 4.20
C GLY A 363 -24.19 8.25 4.44
N ASP A 364 -25.05 8.24 5.46
CA ASP A 364 -25.96 7.13 5.74
C ASP A 364 -27.22 7.12 4.84
N CYS A 365 -27.43 8.18 4.06
CA CYS A 365 -28.55 8.29 3.13
C CYS A 365 -28.29 7.61 1.79
N ASP A 366 -29.36 7.38 1.03
CA ASP A 366 -29.28 6.94 -0.37
C ASP A 366 -28.43 7.91 -1.21
N PHE A 367 -27.65 7.37 -2.13
CA PHE A 367 -26.75 8.13 -2.99
C PHE A 367 -27.45 9.27 -3.77
N ASN A 368 -28.71 9.11 -4.18
CA ASN A 368 -29.44 10.19 -4.86
C ASN A 368 -29.72 11.37 -3.92
N VAL A 369 -29.96 11.10 -2.64
CA VAL A 369 -30.10 12.14 -1.60
C VAL A 369 -28.77 12.85 -1.40
N ARG A 370 -27.65 12.10 -1.39
CA ARG A 370 -26.30 12.65 -1.28
C ARG A 370 -25.94 13.55 -2.47
N LEU A 371 -26.25 13.12 -3.71
CA LEU A 371 -26.09 13.94 -4.92
C LEU A 371 -26.93 15.23 -4.86
N ALA A 372 -28.19 15.14 -4.44
CA ALA A 372 -29.04 16.30 -4.28
C ALA A 372 -28.52 17.25 -3.18
N CYS A 373 -27.92 16.72 -2.12
CA CYS A 373 -27.27 17.50 -1.07
C CYS A 373 -26.06 18.27 -1.60
N ILE A 374 -25.18 17.63 -2.40
CA ILE A 374 -24.03 18.31 -3.03
C ILE A 374 -24.53 19.48 -3.90
N GLU A 375 -25.50 19.23 -4.77
CA GLU A 375 -26.01 20.26 -5.67
C GLU A 375 -26.63 21.43 -4.90
N LYS A 376 -27.55 21.14 -3.97
CA LYS A 376 -28.33 22.18 -3.29
C LYS A 376 -27.55 22.90 -2.20
N GLU A 377 -26.71 22.20 -1.46
CA GLU A 377 -26.10 22.74 -0.24
C GLU A 377 -24.63 23.13 -0.43
N ILE A 378 -23.94 22.65 -1.47
CA ILE A 378 -22.55 23.00 -1.77
C ILE A 378 -22.44 23.87 -3.03
N ILE A 379 -22.98 23.41 -4.16
CA ILE A 379 -22.80 24.06 -5.46
C ILE A 379 -23.67 25.31 -5.58
N PHE A 380 -24.97 25.19 -5.30
CA PHE A 380 -25.93 26.28 -5.45
C PHE A 380 -25.56 27.53 -4.61
N PRO A 381 -25.20 27.44 -3.31
CA PRO A 381 -24.86 28.63 -2.52
C PRO A 381 -23.60 29.34 -3.01
N ARG A 382 -22.61 28.58 -3.51
CA ARG A 382 -21.41 29.14 -4.14
C ARG A 382 -21.78 29.90 -5.42
N HIS A 383 -22.60 29.31 -6.28
CA HIS A 383 -23.06 29.98 -7.50
C HIS A 383 -23.85 31.27 -7.22
N GLU A 384 -24.75 31.28 -6.24
CA GLU A 384 -25.50 32.49 -5.87
C GLU A 384 -24.57 33.60 -5.34
N LYS A 385 -23.54 33.24 -4.58
CA LYS A 385 -22.53 34.20 -4.08
C LYS A 385 -21.59 34.69 -5.19
N MET A 386 -21.28 33.86 -6.18
CA MET A 386 -20.56 34.27 -7.39
C MET A 386 -21.37 35.22 -8.26
N LYS A 387 -22.68 34.96 -8.48
CA LYS A 387 -23.56 35.83 -9.26
C LYS A 387 -23.72 37.23 -8.65
N SER A 388 -23.72 37.30 -7.32
CA SER A 388 -23.76 38.57 -6.58
C SER A 388 -22.40 39.28 -6.50
N GLY A 389 -21.34 38.72 -7.11
CA GLY A 389 -19.99 39.30 -7.11
C GLY A 389 -19.26 39.24 -5.77
N LEU A 390 -19.82 38.52 -4.78
CA LEU A 390 -19.24 38.35 -3.46
C LEU A 390 -18.15 37.27 -3.41
N ILE A 391 -18.15 36.35 -4.39
CA ILE A 391 -17.03 35.44 -4.69
C ILE A 391 -16.51 35.77 -6.09
N ASP A 392 -15.23 36.11 -6.17
CA ASP A 392 -14.51 36.19 -7.44
C ASP A 392 -13.86 34.84 -7.77
N LYS A 393 -14.41 34.18 -8.80
CA LYS A 393 -13.92 32.88 -9.29
C LYS A 393 -12.47 32.92 -9.76
N ALA A 394 -11.96 34.07 -10.21
CA ALA A 394 -10.58 34.20 -10.66
C ALA A 394 -9.56 34.21 -9.50
N GLN A 395 -10.01 34.49 -8.27
CA GLN A 395 -9.19 34.49 -7.06
C GLN A 395 -9.18 33.13 -6.34
N GLU A 396 -10.10 32.24 -6.70
CA GLU A 396 -10.15 30.90 -6.11
C GLU A 396 -9.00 30.03 -6.65
N PRO A 397 -8.43 29.13 -5.82
CA PRO A 397 -7.29 28.30 -6.21
C PRO A 397 -7.62 27.31 -7.33
N PHE A 398 -8.84 26.81 -7.38
CA PHE A 398 -9.35 25.89 -8.40
C PHE A 398 -10.88 25.93 -8.46
N GLY A 399 -11.44 25.47 -9.58
CA GLY A 399 -12.90 25.40 -9.73
C GLY A 399 -13.50 24.22 -8.96
N VAL A 400 -14.64 24.42 -8.30
CA VAL A 400 -15.38 23.32 -7.64
C VAL A 400 -16.65 23.01 -8.45
N ARG A 401 -16.87 21.74 -8.77
CA ARG A 401 -18.05 21.26 -9.50
C ARG A 401 -18.53 19.95 -8.92
N ASN A 402 -19.81 19.64 -9.07
CA ASN A 402 -20.30 18.29 -8.87
C ASN A 402 -20.02 17.43 -10.11
N LYS A 403 -19.70 16.16 -9.87
CA LYS A 403 -19.59 15.14 -10.90
C LYS A 403 -21.01 14.61 -11.18
N PRO A 404 -21.54 14.76 -12.41
CA PRO A 404 -22.87 14.26 -12.72
C PRO A 404 -22.85 12.74 -12.83
N PHE A 405 -23.93 12.14 -12.35
CA PHE A 405 -24.19 10.72 -12.40
C PHE A 405 -25.49 10.48 -13.17
N PHE A 406 -25.46 9.49 -14.04
CA PHE A 406 -26.55 9.14 -14.93
C PHE A 406 -27.08 7.74 -14.61
N ASP A 407 -28.20 7.40 -15.22
CA ASP A 407 -28.66 6.02 -15.25
C ASP A 407 -27.70 5.14 -16.08
N ILE A 408 -27.53 3.87 -15.67
CA ILE A 408 -26.62 2.91 -16.30
C ILE A 408 -26.89 2.72 -17.80
N TYR A 409 -28.11 2.93 -18.29
CA TYR A 409 -28.40 2.86 -19.74
C TYR A 409 -27.69 3.96 -20.55
N THR A 410 -27.19 5.00 -19.88
CA THR A 410 -26.43 6.10 -20.48
C THR A 410 -24.97 5.71 -20.75
N SER A 411 -24.48 4.59 -20.19
CA SER A 411 -23.08 4.15 -20.31
C SER A 411 -22.59 4.13 -21.76
N ARG A 412 -23.43 3.68 -22.70
CA ARG A 412 -23.09 3.67 -24.13
C ARG A 412 -22.78 5.08 -24.65
N LYS A 413 -23.60 6.07 -24.30
CA LYS A 413 -23.41 7.47 -24.73
C LYS A 413 -22.14 8.10 -24.14
N LEU A 414 -21.77 7.69 -22.93
CA LEU A 414 -20.53 8.14 -22.27
C LEU A 414 -19.28 7.61 -22.96
N LEU A 415 -19.35 6.45 -23.63
CA LEU A 415 -18.22 5.80 -24.32
C LEU A 415 -18.16 6.12 -25.83
N GLU A 416 -19.30 6.06 -26.52
CA GLU A 416 -19.37 6.12 -27.99
C GLU A 416 -19.69 7.53 -28.52
N GLY A 417 -20.04 8.48 -27.65
CA GLY A 417 -20.57 9.79 -28.03
C GLY A 417 -19.53 10.91 -28.16
N ASN A 418 -20.01 12.08 -28.59
CA ASN A 418 -19.30 13.37 -28.46
C ASN A 418 -19.04 13.78 -27.01
N PHE A 419 -19.50 13.00 -26.03
CA PHE A 419 -19.33 13.27 -24.61
C PHE A 419 -17.84 13.46 -24.23
N ALA A 420 -16.95 12.62 -24.77
CA ALA A 420 -15.50 12.77 -24.59
C ALA A 420 -14.94 14.09 -25.15
N ARG A 421 -15.66 14.76 -26.08
CA ARG A 421 -15.33 16.10 -26.60
C ARG A 421 -15.96 17.23 -25.78
N GLU A 422 -17.04 16.94 -25.05
CA GLU A 422 -17.71 17.90 -24.16
C GLU A 422 -16.98 18.05 -22.82
N VAL A 423 -16.27 17.00 -22.39
CA VAL A 423 -15.35 17.06 -21.25
C VAL A 423 -14.00 17.60 -21.69
N SER A 424 -13.44 18.52 -20.90
CA SER A 424 -12.16 19.19 -21.20
C SER A 424 -10.95 18.51 -20.55
N HIS A 425 -11.13 17.29 -20.07
CA HIS A 425 -10.17 16.44 -19.37
C HIS A 425 -10.22 15.00 -19.90
N GLU A 426 -9.19 14.22 -19.60
CA GLU A 426 -9.07 12.85 -20.09
C GLU A 426 -10.03 11.90 -19.35
N VAL A 427 -10.71 11.05 -20.13
CA VAL A 427 -11.64 10.03 -19.64
C VAL A 427 -11.03 8.66 -19.91
N ASP A 428 -10.75 7.92 -18.84
CA ASP A 428 -10.04 6.64 -18.90
C ASP A 428 -10.93 5.42 -18.57
N GLY A 429 -12.25 5.64 -18.45
CA GLY A 429 -13.21 4.56 -18.19
C GLY A 429 -14.54 5.03 -17.65
N LEU A 430 -15.22 4.13 -16.93
CA LEU A 430 -16.50 4.37 -16.26
C LEU A 430 -16.38 4.00 -14.77
N ILE A 431 -17.20 4.66 -13.95
CA ILE A 431 -17.40 4.31 -12.55
C ILE A 431 -18.89 4.03 -12.32
N PHE A 432 -19.18 2.88 -11.72
CA PHE A 432 -20.53 2.45 -11.36
C PHE A 432 -20.69 2.53 -9.85
N GLN A 433 -21.58 3.40 -9.42
CA GLN A 433 -21.84 3.71 -8.02
C GLN A 433 -23.19 3.10 -7.60
N PRO A 434 -23.23 2.20 -6.60
CA PRO A 434 -24.49 1.69 -6.05
C PRO A 434 -25.23 2.79 -5.30
N THR A 435 -26.56 2.75 -5.26
CA THR A 435 -27.33 3.82 -4.59
C THR A 435 -27.39 3.73 -3.07
N GLY A 436 -26.81 2.69 -2.46
CA GLY A 436 -26.80 2.53 -1.01
C GLY A 436 -26.02 3.61 -0.25
N LYS A 437 -25.93 3.45 1.08
CA LYS A 437 -25.14 4.33 1.96
C LYS A 437 -23.64 4.29 1.62
N TYR A 438 -22.93 5.35 1.99
CA TYR A 438 -21.47 5.42 1.92
C TYR A 438 -20.84 4.33 2.79
N LYS A 439 -19.73 3.75 2.33
CA LYS A 439 -18.91 2.80 3.09
C LYS A 439 -17.44 3.19 2.94
N PRO A 440 -16.68 3.36 4.04
CA PRO A 440 -15.25 3.61 3.97
C PRO A 440 -14.48 2.34 3.55
N GLY A 441 -13.23 2.52 3.12
CA GLY A 441 -12.36 1.40 2.76
C GLY A 441 -12.82 0.64 1.51
N ARG A 442 -12.40 -0.62 1.37
CA ARG A 442 -12.70 -1.43 0.18
C ARG A 442 -14.20 -1.62 -0.02
N CYS A 443 -14.69 -1.26 -1.20
CA CYS A 443 -16.09 -1.37 -1.58
C CYS A 443 -16.26 -2.28 -2.80
N ASP A 444 -16.58 -3.55 -2.57
CA ASP A 444 -16.78 -4.53 -3.65
C ASP A 444 -18.02 -4.24 -4.51
N ASP A 445 -18.93 -3.37 -4.03
CA ASP A 445 -20.09 -2.89 -4.79
C ASP A 445 -19.76 -1.64 -5.65
N ILE A 446 -18.62 -0.97 -5.50
CA ILE A 446 -18.28 0.18 -6.38
C ILE A 446 -17.35 -0.32 -7.48
N LEU A 447 -17.82 -0.28 -8.73
CA LEU A 447 -17.13 -0.92 -9.84
C LEU A 447 -16.46 0.12 -10.74
N LYS A 448 -15.15 0.04 -10.90
CA LYS A 448 -14.40 0.80 -11.92
C LYS A 448 -14.18 -0.07 -13.14
N TRP A 449 -14.60 0.43 -14.30
CA TRP A 449 -14.39 -0.24 -15.59
C TRP A 449 -13.45 0.61 -16.44
N LYS A 450 -12.45 -0.01 -17.05
CA LYS A 450 -11.60 0.61 -18.07
C LYS A 450 -11.63 -0.25 -19.34
N PRO A 451 -11.56 0.35 -20.54
CA PRO A 451 -11.37 -0.42 -21.77
C PRO A 451 -10.14 -1.34 -21.67
N PRO A 452 -10.22 -2.61 -22.09
CA PRO A 452 -9.07 -3.52 -22.04
C PRO A 452 -7.81 -2.99 -22.71
N SER A 453 -7.97 -2.19 -23.77
CA SER A 453 -6.89 -1.53 -24.50
C SER A 453 -6.17 -0.42 -23.72
N LEU A 454 -6.79 0.12 -22.67
CA LEU A 454 -6.23 1.15 -21.79
C LEU A 454 -5.73 0.56 -20.45
N ASN A 455 -5.78 -0.75 -20.27
CA ASN A 455 -5.17 -1.39 -19.11
C ASN A 455 -3.67 -1.49 -19.34
N SER A 456 -2.94 -0.62 -18.67
CA SER A 456 -1.49 -0.67 -18.53
C SER A 456 -1.12 -0.82 -17.06
N VAL A 457 0.07 -1.37 -16.83
CA VAL A 457 0.75 -1.32 -15.54
C VAL A 457 2.19 -0.90 -15.83
N ASP A 458 2.72 -0.01 -15.01
CA ASP A 458 4.10 0.45 -15.16
C ASP A 458 5.03 -0.58 -14.52
N PHE A 459 5.97 -1.10 -15.30
CA PHE A 459 7.02 -1.99 -14.81
C PHE A 459 8.34 -1.24 -14.73
N ARG A 460 9.04 -1.39 -13.61
CA ARG A 460 10.47 -1.03 -13.57
C ARG A 460 11.26 -2.06 -14.39
N LEU A 461 11.59 -1.69 -15.63
CA LEU A 461 12.36 -2.55 -16.53
C LEU A 461 13.83 -2.64 -16.09
N LYS A 462 14.26 -3.81 -15.60
CA LYS A 462 15.68 -4.13 -15.37
C LYS A 462 16.18 -5.09 -16.44
N ILE A 463 16.97 -4.59 -17.39
CA ILE A 463 17.60 -5.41 -18.42
C ILE A 463 18.91 -5.98 -17.86
N THR A 464 18.97 -7.29 -17.66
CA THR A 464 20.20 -7.99 -17.24
C THR A 464 20.81 -8.70 -18.44
N ARG A 465 22.04 -8.34 -18.81
CA ARG A 465 22.79 -9.00 -19.89
C ARG A 465 23.60 -10.16 -19.29
N THR A 466 23.34 -11.38 -19.72
CA THR A 466 24.13 -12.55 -19.35
C THR A 466 24.99 -13.00 -20.53
N GLY A 467 26.28 -13.28 -20.28
CA GLY A 467 27.21 -13.79 -21.29
C GLY A 467 28.50 -14.34 -20.65
N GLY A 468 29.03 -15.42 -21.24
CA GLY A 468 30.29 -16.09 -20.88
C GLY A 468 30.58 -17.22 -21.87
N GLU A 469 31.82 -17.72 -21.93
CA GLU A 469 32.16 -18.91 -22.74
C GLU A 469 31.44 -20.15 -22.16
N GLY A 470 30.77 -20.92 -23.03
CA GLY A 470 30.00 -22.11 -22.63
C GLY A 470 28.50 -21.90 -22.43
N TYR A 471 27.98 -20.68 -22.59
CA TYR A 471 26.53 -20.44 -22.56
C TYR A 471 25.86 -20.98 -23.84
N VAL A 472 25.11 -22.09 -23.70
CA VAL A 472 24.25 -22.60 -24.76
C VAL A 472 22.91 -21.87 -24.71
N ILE A 473 22.59 -21.10 -25.75
CA ILE A 473 21.26 -20.52 -25.91
C ILE A 473 20.29 -21.66 -26.22
N SER A 474 19.62 -22.20 -25.21
CA SER A 474 18.50 -23.10 -25.45
C SER A 474 17.34 -22.24 -25.97
N SER A 475 16.98 -22.40 -27.24
CA SER A 475 15.81 -21.79 -27.84
C SER A 475 14.55 -22.32 -27.16
N LEU A 476 14.07 -21.62 -26.14
CA LEU A 476 12.76 -21.86 -25.52
C LEU A 476 11.67 -21.13 -26.31
N PHE A 477 11.50 -21.49 -27.58
CA PHE A 477 10.19 -21.36 -28.23
C PHE A 477 9.39 -22.63 -27.93
N LYS A 478 8.78 -22.68 -26.74
CA LYS A 478 7.67 -23.59 -26.46
C LYS A 478 6.40 -22.79 -26.27
N SER A 479 5.70 -22.63 -27.39
CA SER A 479 4.24 -22.67 -27.49
C SER A 479 3.45 -21.85 -26.46
N ALA A 480 3.07 -20.64 -26.85
CA ALA A 480 2.06 -19.80 -26.19
C ALA A 480 0.62 -20.37 -26.31
N ASN A 481 0.42 -21.68 -26.19
CA ASN A 481 -0.87 -22.36 -26.40
C ASN A 481 -1.35 -23.19 -25.20
N LYS A 482 -0.86 -22.91 -23.99
CA LYS A 482 -1.42 -23.48 -22.76
C LYS A 482 -1.49 -22.44 -21.64
N ILE A 483 -2.37 -21.46 -21.83
CA ILE A 483 -2.83 -20.60 -20.74
C ILE A 483 -3.84 -21.41 -19.92
N TYR A 484 -3.38 -22.05 -18.85
CA TYR A 484 -4.23 -22.53 -17.77
C TYR A 484 -3.94 -21.74 -16.50
N ARG A 485 -4.92 -20.91 -16.13
CA ARG A 485 -5.26 -20.36 -14.80
C ARG A 485 -4.20 -20.58 -13.69
N SER A 486 -3.30 -19.63 -13.53
CA SER A 486 -2.73 -19.18 -12.25
C SER A 486 -1.67 -18.12 -12.54
N ARG A 487 -1.82 -16.92 -11.93
CA ARG A 487 -0.85 -15.81 -11.81
C ARG A 487 0.01 -15.51 -13.05
N THR A 488 -0.43 -14.51 -13.81
CA THR A 488 0.20 -13.98 -15.01
C THR A 488 1.54 -13.30 -14.69
N TYR A 489 2.66 -14.02 -14.81
CA TYR A 489 3.97 -13.42 -15.08
C TYR A 489 4.26 -13.59 -16.57
N ALA A 490 4.33 -12.50 -17.32
CA ALA A 490 4.82 -12.51 -18.70
C ALA A 490 6.32 -12.17 -18.69
N PHE A 491 7.18 -13.16 -18.89
CA PHE A 491 8.59 -12.93 -19.17
C PHE A 491 8.75 -12.65 -20.66
N VAL A 492 8.99 -11.40 -21.05
CA VAL A 492 9.38 -11.07 -22.43
C VAL A 492 10.89 -11.22 -22.55
N LEU A 493 11.34 -12.40 -22.95
CA LEU A 493 12.73 -12.66 -23.35
C LEU A 493 12.93 -12.19 -24.80
N ILE A 494 13.45 -10.98 -24.99
CA ILE A 494 13.89 -10.50 -26.31
C ILE A 494 15.32 -11.00 -26.55
N SER A 495 15.48 -12.04 -27.38
CA SER A 495 16.79 -12.48 -27.86
C SER A 495 17.19 -11.64 -29.06
N TYR A 496 18.28 -10.87 -28.94
CA TYR A 496 18.88 -10.13 -30.06
C TYR A 496 19.82 -11.04 -30.84
N ARG A 497 19.59 -11.15 -32.15
CA ARG A 497 20.56 -11.72 -33.09
C ARG A 497 21.38 -10.54 -33.65
N GLN A 498 22.61 -10.37 -33.16
CA GLN A 498 23.51 -9.38 -33.75
C GLN A 498 24.01 -9.92 -35.09
N ILE A 499 23.26 -9.67 -36.17
CA ILE A 499 23.77 -9.81 -37.53
C ILE A 499 24.39 -8.44 -37.88
N ARG A 500 25.69 -8.44 -38.20
CA ARG A 500 26.44 -7.25 -38.61
C ARG A 500 25.81 -6.64 -39.87
N SER A 501 25.14 -5.51 -39.71
CA SER A 501 24.97 -4.47 -40.74
C SER A 501 24.35 -3.21 -40.11
N PRO A 502 24.90 -2.00 -40.33
CA PRO A 502 24.45 -0.77 -39.66
C PRO A 502 23.42 -0.01 -40.51
N SER A 503 22.18 -0.51 -40.62
CA SER A 503 21.02 0.31 -41.01
C SER A 503 19.75 -0.54 -40.99
N GLU A 504 18.95 -0.48 -39.93
CA GLU A 504 17.50 -0.67 -40.01
C GLU A 504 16.86 -0.27 -38.67
N SER A 505 15.86 0.62 -38.75
CA SER A 505 15.01 1.06 -37.65
C SER A 505 14.05 -0.06 -37.23
N ILE A 506 13.84 -0.25 -35.93
CA ILE A 506 12.95 -1.30 -35.39
C ILE A 506 11.57 -0.72 -35.13
N ASP A 507 10.58 -1.27 -35.82
CA ASP A 507 9.15 -1.01 -35.66
C ASP A 507 8.55 -2.10 -34.75
N LEU A 508 8.14 -1.75 -33.52
CA LEU A 508 7.55 -2.68 -32.56
C LEU A 508 6.03 -2.74 -32.75
N LYS A 509 5.55 -3.78 -33.45
CA LYS A 509 4.11 -4.12 -33.48
C LYS A 509 3.73 -4.97 -32.27
N TYR A 510 2.86 -4.43 -31.43
CA TYR A 510 2.21 -5.14 -30.33
C TYR A 510 1.24 -6.21 -30.87
N ILE A 511 1.32 -7.44 -30.35
CA ILE A 511 0.27 -8.46 -30.48
C ILE A 511 -0.36 -8.60 -29.10
N THR A 512 -1.58 -8.07 -28.96
CA THR A 512 -2.41 -8.23 -27.75
C THR A 512 -3.12 -9.59 -27.76
N ALA A 513 -3.10 -10.28 -26.61
CA ALA A 513 -3.94 -11.45 -26.33
C ALA A 513 -5.16 -11.04 -25.50
#